data_AF-A0A385Q693-F1
#
_entry.id   AF-A0A385Q693-F1
#
_cell.length_a   1.000
_cell.length_b   1.000
_cell.length_c   1.000
_cell.angle_alpha   90.00
_cell.angle_beta   90.00
_cell.angle_gamma   90.00
#
_symmetry.space_group_name_H-M   'P 1'
#
loop_
_entity.id
_entity.type
_entity.pdbx_description
1 polymer ?
#
loop_
_entity_poly.entity_id
_entity_poly.type
_entity_poly.pdbx_seq_one_letter_code
_entity_poly.pdbx_strand_id
1 'polypeptide(L)'
;MDDNSELVENQWLYIEGKWYYAKAGGYIAENEWISYNNKWYYAKSGGAIVQSAWENIGEKFYHFGIDGDLSVNTYVDGYQVDYNGVRK
;
A
#
# COMPACT_ATOMS: atom_id res chain seq x y z
N MET A 1 -16.03 -1.19 33.42
CA MET A 1 -14.90 -0.62 32.65
C MET A 1 -15.26 -0.92 31.23
N ASP A 2 -15.63 0.12 30.51
CA ASP A 2 -16.22 -0.01 29.18
C ASP A 2 -15.08 -0.28 28.20
N ASP A 3 -14.81 -1.56 27.93
CA ASP A 3 -13.86 -2.02 26.90
C ASP A 3 -14.49 -1.86 25.51
N ASN A 4 -14.97 -0.65 25.23
CA ASN A 4 -15.40 -0.21 23.90
C ASN A 4 -14.36 0.79 23.36
N SER A 5 -13.08 0.52 23.58
CA SER A 5 -12.04 1.06 22.70
C SER A 5 -12.29 0.47 21.32
N GLU A 6 -13.09 1.16 20.50
CA GLU A 6 -13.27 0.84 19.10
C GLU A 6 -11.89 0.80 18.44
N LEU A 7 -11.37 -0.40 18.22
CA LEU A 7 -10.15 -0.58 17.48
C LEU A 7 -10.39 -0.04 16.07
N VAL A 8 -9.53 0.88 15.67
CA VAL A 8 -9.49 1.41 14.32
C VAL A 8 -9.05 0.27 13.41
N GLU A 9 -9.99 -0.38 12.73
CA GLU A 9 -9.70 -1.48 11.80
C GLU A 9 -10.24 -1.21 10.39
N ASN A 10 -9.66 -1.90 9.43
CA ASN A 10 -9.98 -1.87 8.00
C ASN A 10 -10.04 -0.46 7.39
N GLN A 11 -9.18 0.45 7.87
CA GLN A 11 -9.23 1.86 7.51
C GLN A 11 -7.85 2.48 7.33
N TRP A 12 -7.84 3.56 6.56
CA TRP A 12 -6.66 4.36 6.27
C TRP A 12 -6.35 5.34 7.41
N LEU A 13 -5.08 5.46 7.74
CA LEU A 13 -4.58 6.39 8.75
C LEU A 13 -3.52 7.30 8.13
N TYR A 14 -3.64 8.60 8.38
CA TYR A 14 -2.65 9.59 7.96
C TYR A 14 -1.94 10.16 9.18
N ILE A 15 -0.68 9.77 9.37
CA ILE A 15 0.10 10.06 10.56
C ILE A 15 1.42 10.69 10.10
N GLU A 16 1.71 11.89 10.59
CA GLU A 16 2.96 12.61 10.32
C GLU A 16 3.33 12.70 8.83
N GLY A 17 2.34 12.91 7.97
CA GLY A 17 2.56 13.07 6.54
C GLY A 17 2.67 11.75 5.76
N LYS A 18 2.38 10.60 6.37
CA LYS A 18 2.44 9.28 5.75
C LYS A 18 1.13 8.54 5.91
N TRP A 19 0.78 7.76 4.90
CA TRP A 19 -0.35 6.84 4.95
C TRP A 19 0.06 5.50 5.57
N TYR A 20 -0.87 4.93 6.33
CA TYR A 20 -0.84 3.61 6.93
C TYR A 20 -2.21 2.96 6.76
N TYR A 21 -2.28 1.64 6.88
CA TYR A 21 -3.54 0.91 6.86
C TYR A 21 -3.67 0.07 8.13
N ALA A 22 -4.73 0.32 8.90
CA ALA A 22 -5.08 -0.54 10.02
C ALA A 22 -5.92 -1.72 9.52
N LYS A 23 -5.43 -2.93 9.75
CA LYS A 23 -6.07 -4.18 9.38
C LYS A 23 -7.06 -4.62 10.46
N ALA A 24 -7.77 -5.71 10.22
CA ALA A 24 -8.60 -6.37 11.22
C ALA A 24 -7.84 -6.57 12.55
N GLY A 25 -8.49 -6.25 13.66
CA GLY A 25 -7.87 -6.29 14.99
C GLY A 25 -6.98 -5.10 15.34
N GLY A 26 -6.98 -4.04 14.51
CA GLY A 26 -6.31 -2.76 14.81
C GLY A 26 -4.80 -2.73 14.56
N TYR A 27 -4.24 -3.80 13.99
CA TYR A 27 -2.81 -3.87 13.65
C TYR A 27 -2.49 -3.08 12.39
N ILE A 28 -1.36 -2.38 12.38
CA ILE A 28 -0.86 -1.71 11.17
C ILE A 28 -0.30 -2.75 10.19
N ALA A 29 -0.67 -2.62 8.92
CA ALA A 29 -0.10 -3.41 7.83
C ALA A 29 1.41 -3.13 7.72
N GLU A 30 2.23 -4.17 7.55
CA GLU A 30 3.69 -4.03 7.41
C GLU A 30 4.27 -5.16 6.57
N ASN A 31 5.10 -4.82 5.58
CA ASN A 31 5.69 -5.75 4.60
C ASN A 31 4.64 -6.61 3.88
N GLU A 32 3.51 -6.01 3.52
CA GLU A 32 2.39 -6.73 2.92
C GLU A 32 1.60 -5.89 1.91
N TRP A 33 0.89 -6.61 1.05
CA TRP A 33 -0.03 -6.05 0.08
C TRP A 33 -1.39 -5.78 0.70
N ILE A 34 -1.98 -4.63 0.37
CA ILE A 34 -3.32 -4.24 0.80
C ILE A 34 -4.19 -4.12 -0.43
N SER A 35 -5.34 -4.81 -0.43
CA SER A 35 -6.40 -4.60 -1.42
C SER A 35 -7.49 -3.75 -0.82
N TYR A 36 -7.77 -2.60 -1.43
CA TYR A 36 -8.79 -1.68 -0.97
C TYR A 36 -9.45 -1.00 -2.18
N ASN A 37 -10.78 -1.01 -2.25
CA ASN A 37 -11.56 -0.44 -3.36
C ASN A 37 -11.05 -0.83 -4.76
N ASN A 38 -10.79 -2.13 -4.96
CA ASN A 38 -10.26 -2.71 -6.21
C ASN A 38 -8.90 -2.14 -6.65
N LYS A 39 -8.17 -1.49 -5.74
CA LYS A 39 -6.79 -1.04 -5.93
C LYS A 39 -5.86 -1.80 -4.99
N TRP A 40 -4.60 -1.86 -5.38
CA TRP A 40 -3.53 -2.49 -4.59
C TRP A 40 -2.57 -1.44 -4.07
N TYR A 41 -2.10 -1.65 -2.86
CA TYR A 41 -1.14 -0.80 -2.16
C TYR A 41 -0.12 -1.70 -1.48
N TYR A 42 1.03 -1.14 -1.10
CA TYR A 42 2.04 -1.88 -0.35
C TYR A 42 2.49 -1.10 0.88
N ALA A 43 2.39 -1.73 2.04
CA ALA A 43 2.97 -1.22 3.27
C ALA A 43 4.40 -1.77 3.40
N LYS A 44 5.39 -0.89 3.42
CA LYS A 44 6.79 -1.28 3.62
C LYS A 44 7.07 -1.54 5.11
N SER A 45 8.31 -1.89 5.44
CA SER A 45 8.71 -2.01 6.84
C SER A 45 8.46 -0.69 7.61
N GLY A 46 7.94 -0.81 8.83
CA GLY A 46 7.38 0.29 9.62
C GLY A 46 5.97 0.73 9.21
N GLY A 47 5.36 0.08 8.22
CA GLY A 47 3.95 0.16 7.85
C GLY A 47 3.52 1.35 6.98
N ALA A 48 4.45 2.24 6.66
CA ALA A 48 4.16 3.35 5.75
C ALA A 48 3.85 2.84 4.34
N ILE A 49 2.89 3.46 3.68
CA ILE A 49 2.44 3.08 2.35
C ILE A 49 3.39 3.70 1.32
N VAL A 50 3.79 2.92 0.32
CA VAL A 50 4.62 3.41 -0.78
C VAL A 50 3.80 4.38 -1.65
N GLN A 51 4.35 5.55 -1.95
CA GLN A 51 3.72 6.57 -2.79
C GLN A 51 4.77 7.19 -3.73
N SER A 52 4.35 7.51 -4.95
CA SER A 52 5.17 8.19 -5.98
C SER A 52 6.55 7.57 -6.17
N ALA A 53 6.64 6.24 -6.14
CA ALA A 53 7.92 5.55 -6.13
C ALA A 53 7.85 4.15 -6.75
N TRP A 54 9.01 3.72 -7.24
CA TRP A 54 9.29 2.33 -7.55
C TRP A 54 9.76 1.59 -6.30
N GLU A 55 9.23 0.39 -6.07
CA GLU A 55 9.61 -0.49 -4.97
C GLU A 55 9.98 -1.88 -5.50
N ASN A 56 11.04 -2.48 -4.94
CA ASN A 56 11.36 -3.88 -5.18
C ASN A 56 10.70 -4.74 -4.10
N ILE A 57 9.81 -5.65 -4.52
CA ILE A 57 9.07 -6.54 -3.63
C ILE A 57 9.30 -7.97 -4.13
N GLY A 58 10.08 -8.76 -3.37
CA GLY A 58 10.36 -10.16 -3.69
C GLY A 58 10.92 -10.39 -5.10
N GLU A 59 11.91 -9.59 -5.51
CA GLU A 59 12.59 -9.65 -6.83
C GLU A 59 11.84 -9.00 -8.00
N LYS A 60 10.62 -8.52 -7.79
CA LYS A 60 9.84 -7.80 -8.82
C LYS A 60 9.80 -6.31 -8.51
N PHE A 61 9.78 -5.50 -9.56
CA PHE A 61 9.64 -4.05 -9.44
C PHE A 61 8.21 -3.62 -9.71
N TYR A 62 7.70 -2.77 -8.83
CA TYR A 62 6.35 -2.22 -8.86
C TYR A 62 6.42 -0.71 -8.73
N HIS A 63 5.51 0.01 -9.37
CA HIS A 63 5.39 1.45 -9.21
C HIS A 63 4.07 1.81 -8.53
N PHE A 64 4.13 2.73 -7.56
CA PHE A 64 2.97 3.24 -6.84
C PHE A 64 2.77 4.72 -7.15
N GLY A 65 1.53 5.10 -7.46
CA GLY A 65 1.14 6.46 -7.80
C GLY A 65 1.17 7.41 -6.60
N ILE A 66 0.74 8.66 -6.85
CA ILE A 66 0.65 9.71 -5.81
C ILE A 66 -0.27 9.32 -4.65
N ASP A 67 -1.36 8.60 -4.95
CA ASP A 67 -2.30 8.10 -3.95
C ASP A 67 -1.85 6.77 -3.31
N GLY A 68 -0.67 6.27 -3.71
CA GLY A 68 -0.09 5.01 -3.25
C GLY A 68 -0.66 3.76 -3.94
N ASP A 69 -1.55 3.93 -4.91
CA ASP A 69 -2.10 2.81 -5.66
C ASP A 69 -1.12 2.27 -6.71
N LEU A 70 -1.11 0.94 -6.84
CA LEU A 70 -0.27 0.22 -7.78
C LEU A 70 -0.61 0.61 -9.21
N SER A 71 0.40 1.03 -9.96
CA SER A 71 0.28 1.26 -11.40
C SER A 71 0.20 -0.07 -12.13
N VAL A 72 -0.84 -0.27 -12.95
CA VAL A 72 -1.06 -1.49 -13.73
C VAL A 72 -1.40 -1.16 -15.18
N ASN A 73 -1.02 -2.03 -16.12
CA ASN A 73 -1.31 -1.92 -17.55
C ASN A 73 -0.96 -0.54 -18.16
N THR A 74 0.18 0.03 -17.78
CA THR A 74 0.59 1.37 -18.22
C THR A 74 2.10 1.47 -18.44
N TYR A 75 2.58 2.63 -18.86
CA TYR A 75 3.99 2.98 -18.87
C TYR A 75 4.30 3.99 -17.78
N VAL A 76 5.35 3.73 -17.01
CA VAL A 76 5.88 4.65 -16.00
C VAL A 76 7.37 4.82 -16.27
N ASP A 77 7.85 6.06 -16.37
CA ASP A 77 9.27 6.37 -16.63
C ASP A 77 9.88 5.60 -17.82
N GLY A 78 9.07 5.30 -18.85
CA GLY A 78 9.48 4.54 -20.04
C GLY A 78 9.45 3.02 -19.88
N TYR A 79 9.12 2.49 -18.68
CA TYR A 79 8.97 1.06 -18.44
C TYR A 79 7.51 0.62 -18.49
N GLN A 80 7.23 -0.51 -19.13
CA GLN A 80 5.90 -1.10 -19.13
C GLN A 80 5.66 -1.87 -17.81
N VAL A 81 4.52 -1.64 -17.17
CA VAL A 81 4.01 -2.47 -16.07
C VAL A 81 2.80 -3.27 -16.55
N ASP A 82 2.74 -4.55 -16.20
CA ASP A 82 1.68 -5.46 -16.65
C ASP A 82 0.40 -5.36 -15.80
N TYR A 83 -0.55 -6.29 -16.02
CA TYR A 83 -1.83 -6.31 -15.28
C TYR A 83 -1.68 -6.64 -13.79
N ASN A 84 -0.54 -7.20 -13.38
CA ASN A 84 -0.16 -7.43 -11.99
C ASN A 84 0.72 -6.29 -11.45
N GLY A 85 0.97 -5.24 -12.23
CA GLY A 85 1.84 -4.13 -11.90
C GLY A 85 3.34 -4.46 -11.93
N VAL A 86 3.71 -5.63 -12.45
CA VAL A 86 5.11 -6.06 -12.54
C VAL A 86 5.77 -5.35 -13.71
N ARG A 87 6.90 -4.70 -13.46
CA ARG A 87 7.75 -4.13 -14.51
C ARG A 87 8.30 -5.22 -15.42
N LYS A 88 8.17 -5.03 -16.73
CA LYS A 88 8.75 -5.91 -17.76
C LYS A 88 10.21 -5.57 -18.08
#